data_AF-A0A7J3IKQ9-F1
#
_entry.id   AF-A0A7J3IKQ9-F1
#
_cell.length_a   1.000
_cell.length_b   1.000
_cell.length_c   1.000
_cell.angle_alpha   90.00
_cell.angle_beta   90.00
_cell.angle_gamma   90.00
#
_symmetry.space_group_name_H-M   'P 1'
#
loop_
_entity.id
_entity.type
_entity.pdbx_description
1 polymer ?
#
loop_
_entity_poly.entity_id
_entity_poly.type
_entity_poly.pdbx_seq_one_letter_code
_entity_poly.pdbx_strand_id
1 'polypeptide(L)'
;MSRVRRFLSTLYHVFFNFVLYSFRNINQKIMSKFPVWRMREETTEHVQSCIKIFKWLILPASVLYMLLMFFLFNVNVLGSVLWGLAVFFYSNFLPDLSSIYRGKTSDGGAVLPWYKRYAILLFAPLLVWILFSGIRLNWRTTETFHNFKSLIVYGVFLFAVGFFAFAKFPIQTGNIIEILVFPLYGLAGYLTHLKVDKTW
;
A
#
# COMPACT_ATOMS: atom_id res chain seq x y z
N MET A 1 -2.78 27.63 19.78
CA MET A 1 -2.61 26.39 18.99
C MET A 1 -2.13 26.76 17.59
N SER A 2 -0.93 26.31 17.15
CA SER A 2 -0.30 26.79 15.91
C SER A 2 -1.04 26.34 14.64
N ARG A 3 -0.99 27.15 13.56
CA ARG A 3 -1.64 26.86 12.27
C ARG A 3 -1.23 25.49 11.70
N VAL A 4 0.03 25.11 11.89
CA VAL A 4 0.60 23.82 11.47
C VAL A 4 -0.08 22.64 12.18
N ARG A 5 -0.28 22.73 13.51
CA ARG A 5 -0.94 21.64 14.26
C ARG A 5 -2.39 21.46 13.81
N ARG A 6 -3.10 22.56 13.52
CA ARG A 6 -4.48 22.51 13.01
C ARG A 6 -4.54 21.83 11.63
N PHE A 7 -3.66 22.24 10.71
CA PHE A 7 -3.57 21.63 9.37
C PHE A 7 -3.31 20.12 9.44
N LEU A 8 -2.32 19.69 10.24
CA LEU A 8 -2.01 18.28 10.41
C LEU A 8 -3.17 17.46 10.99
N SER A 9 -3.91 18.03 11.95
CA SER A 9 -5.11 17.39 12.51
C SER A 9 -6.19 17.24 11.44
N THR A 10 -6.43 18.27 10.63
CA THR A 10 -7.41 18.21 9.54
C THR A 10 -7.01 17.14 8.53
N LEU A 11 -5.73 17.10 8.11
CA LEU A 11 -5.22 16.12 7.17
C LEU A 11 -5.38 14.70 7.70
N TYR A 12 -5.06 14.47 8.98
CA TYR A 12 -5.30 13.19 9.66
C TYR A 12 -6.76 12.77 9.55
N HIS A 13 -7.70 13.65 9.88
CA HIS A 13 -9.13 13.32 9.85
C HIS A 13 -9.64 13.04 8.44
N VAL A 14 -9.21 13.83 7.46
CA VAL A 14 -9.56 13.62 6.04
C VAL A 14 -9.06 12.27 5.57
N PHE A 15 -7.80 11.94 5.84
CA PHE A 15 -7.21 10.67 5.46
C PHE A 15 -7.89 9.48 6.15
N PHE A 16 -8.08 9.56 7.46
CA PHE A 16 -8.78 8.54 8.24
C PHE A 16 -10.20 8.29 7.70
N ASN A 17 -10.97 9.35 7.49
CA ASN A 17 -12.33 9.24 6.98
C ASN A 17 -12.36 8.66 5.56
N PHE A 18 -11.41 9.04 4.71
CA PHE A 18 -11.27 8.48 3.37
C PHE A 18 -11.02 6.97 3.40
N VAL A 19 -10.08 6.51 4.22
CA VAL A 19 -9.76 5.07 4.36
C VAL A 19 -10.96 4.30 4.92
N LEU A 20 -11.56 4.79 6.02
CA LEU A 20 -12.72 4.15 6.63
C LEU A 20 -13.92 4.09 5.67
N TYR A 21 -14.17 5.17 4.93
CA TYR A 21 -15.23 5.22 3.93
C TYR A 21 -14.99 4.21 2.80
N SER A 22 -13.75 4.08 2.33
CA SER A 22 -13.36 3.12 1.30
C SER A 22 -13.63 1.68 1.76
N PHE A 23 -13.17 1.30 2.96
CA PHE A 23 -13.41 -0.03 3.51
C PHE A 23 -14.90 -0.31 3.76
N ARG A 24 -15.65 0.68 4.24
CA ARG A 24 -17.11 0.54 4.43
C ARG A 24 -17.83 0.26 3.11
N ASN A 25 -17.50 1.00 2.05
CA ASN A 25 -18.08 0.79 0.73
C ASN A 25 -17.72 -0.58 0.15
N ILE A 26 -16.46 -1.00 0.30
CA ILE A 26 -16.00 -2.32 -0.08
C ILE A 26 -16.80 -3.40 0.67
N ASN A 27 -16.91 -3.29 2.00
CA ASN A 27 -17.63 -4.23 2.86
C ASN A 27 -19.11 -4.37 2.42
N GLN A 28 -19.76 -3.26 2.06
CA GLN A 28 -21.11 -3.27 1.50
C GLN A 28 -21.18 -3.93 0.11
N LYS A 29 -20.26 -3.59 -0.80
CA LYS A 29 -20.18 -4.15 -2.16
C LYS A 29 -19.99 -5.66 -2.17
N ILE A 30 -19.23 -6.21 -1.23
CA ILE A 30 -19.03 -7.65 -1.08
C ILE A 30 -20.03 -8.34 -0.14
N MET A 31 -20.98 -7.57 0.41
CA MET A 31 -21.99 -8.06 1.36
C MET A 31 -21.38 -8.76 2.58
N SER A 32 -20.21 -8.30 3.01
CA SER A 32 -19.55 -8.81 4.21
C SER A 32 -20.24 -8.26 5.46
N LYS A 33 -20.41 -9.13 6.47
CA LYS A 33 -21.04 -8.79 7.75
C LYS A 33 -20.04 -8.22 8.77
N PHE A 34 -18.91 -7.69 8.31
CA PHE A 34 -17.89 -7.15 9.21
C PHE A 34 -18.42 -5.88 9.90
N PRO A 35 -18.35 -5.78 11.24
CA PRO A 35 -18.95 -4.67 11.96
C PRO A 35 -18.13 -3.38 11.79
N VAL A 36 -18.83 -2.26 11.63
CA VAL A 36 -18.21 -0.93 11.39
C VAL A 36 -17.32 -0.48 12.55
N TRP A 37 -17.65 -0.84 13.80
CA TRP A 37 -16.83 -0.49 14.96
C TRP A 37 -15.44 -1.14 14.89
N ARG A 38 -15.35 -2.39 14.40
CA ARG A 38 -14.09 -3.11 14.25
C ARG A 38 -13.26 -2.56 13.10
N MET A 39 -13.90 -2.25 11.97
CA MET A 39 -13.24 -1.50 10.87
C MET A 39 -12.65 -0.17 11.34
N ARG A 40 -13.37 0.54 12.22
CA ARG A 40 -12.90 1.81 12.78
C ARG A 40 -11.67 1.62 13.67
N GLU A 41 -11.68 0.61 14.53
CA GLU A 41 -10.55 0.26 15.40
C GLU A 41 -9.30 -0.06 14.57
N GLU A 42 -9.41 -1.00 13.64
CA GLU A 42 -8.34 -1.42 12.71
C GLU A 42 -7.81 -0.24 11.89
N THR A 43 -8.71 0.57 11.28
CA THR A 43 -8.31 1.78 10.55
C THR A 43 -7.57 2.77 11.45
N THR A 44 -7.95 2.89 12.72
CA THR A 44 -7.30 3.81 13.66
C THR A 44 -5.87 3.37 13.94
N GLU A 45 -5.66 2.07 14.21
CA GLU A 45 -4.33 1.52 14.49
C GLU A 45 -3.39 1.67 13.29
N HIS A 46 -3.85 1.28 12.09
CA HIS A 46 -3.04 1.41 10.87
C HIS A 46 -2.75 2.86 10.50
N VAL A 47 -3.75 3.75 10.53
CA VAL A 47 -3.54 5.17 10.19
C VAL A 47 -2.59 5.84 11.19
N GLN A 48 -2.74 5.59 12.49
CA GLN A 48 -1.85 6.17 13.50
C GLN A 48 -0.41 5.68 13.33
N SER A 49 -0.22 4.37 13.12
CA SER A 49 1.11 3.79 12.87
C SER A 49 1.72 4.34 11.59
N CYS A 50 0.95 4.36 10.49
CA CYS A 50 1.35 4.90 9.19
C CYS A 50 1.80 6.36 9.30
N ILE A 51 1.02 7.21 9.96
CA ILE A 51 1.35 8.64 10.12
C ILE A 51 2.57 8.83 11.02
N LYS A 52 2.72 8.01 12.06
CA LYS A 52 3.91 8.05 12.93
C LYS A 52 5.18 7.72 12.14
N ILE A 53 5.18 6.61 11.40
CA ILE A 53 6.33 6.20 10.58
C ILE A 53 6.58 7.19 9.45
N PHE A 54 5.52 7.67 8.80
CA PHE A 54 5.64 8.69 7.76
C PHE A 54 6.35 9.94 8.27
N LYS A 55 5.88 10.50 9.39
CA LYS A 55 6.40 11.76 9.93
C LYS A 55 7.86 11.63 10.40
N TRP A 56 8.20 10.54 11.06
CA TRP A 56 9.49 10.42 11.76
C TRP A 56 10.58 9.73 10.94
N LEU A 57 10.21 8.93 9.93
CA LEU A 57 11.17 8.16 9.15
C LEU A 57 11.08 8.48 7.66
N ILE A 58 9.90 8.27 7.05
CA ILE A 58 9.75 8.35 5.59
C ILE A 58 9.94 9.77 5.09
N LEU A 59 9.27 10.75 5.69
CA LEU A 59 9.34 12.14 5.25
C LEU A 59 10.77 12.72 5.39
N PRO A 60 11.48 12.59 6.53
CA PRO A 60 12.87 13.01 6.63
C PRO A 60 13.79 12.31 5.62
N ALA A 61 13.65 10.99 5.46
CA ALA A 61 14.44 10.22 4.48
C ALA A 61 14.16 10.68 3.04
N SER A 62 12.90 11.00 2.72
CA SER A 62 12.49 11.52 1.41
C SER A 62 13.14 12.87 1.12
N VAL A 63 13.13 13.78 2.09
CA VAL A 63 13.76 15.10 1.97
C VAL A 63 15.27 14.96 1.78
N LEU A 64 15.92 14.14 2.61
CA LEU A 64 17.36 13.88 2.47
C LEU A 64 17.69 13.30 1.09
N TYR A 65 16.94 12.31 0.64
CA TYR A 65 17.09 11.72 -0.68
C TYR A 65 16.97 12.75 -1.81
N MET A 66 15.93 13.61 -1.79
CA MET A 66 15.76 14.66 -2.79
C MET A 66 16.96 15.63 -2.81
N LEU A 67 17.45 16.04 -1.64
CA LEU A 67 18.61 16.94 -1.55
C LEU A 67 19.88 16.27 -2.10
N LEU A 68 20.15 15.02 -1.73
CA LEU A 68 21.32 14.29 -2.24
C LEU A 68 21.27 14.13 -3.76
N MET A 69 20.11 13.79 -4.33
CA MET A 69 19.96 13.65 -5.78
C MET A 69 20.14 14.97 -6.52
N PHE A 70 19.62 16.06 -5.97
CA PHE A 70 19.78 17.39 -6.55
C PHE A 70 21.23 17.88 -6.48
N PHE A 71 21.88 17.79 -5.32
CA PHE A 71 23.23 18.34 -5.14
C PHE A 71 24.35 17.48 -5.73
N LEU A 72 24.25 16.15 -5.67
CA LEU A 72 25.32 15.26 -6.13
C LEU A 72 25.17 14.87 -7.61
N PHE A 73 23.94 14.75 -8.10
CA PHE A 73 23.66 14.23 -9.44
C PHE A 73 22.95 15.23 -10.35
N ASN A 74 22.52 16.39 -9.84
CA ASN A 74 21.71 17.38 -10.57
C ASN A 74 20.44 16.76 -11.19
N VAL A 75 19.86 15.77 -10.50
CA VAL A 75 18.64 15.05 -10.94
C VAL A 75 17.46 15.50 -10.11
N ASN A 76 16.39 15.91 -10.77
CA ASN A 76 15.12 16.19 -10.11
C ASN A 76 14.30 14.89 -9.94
N VAL A 77 14.28 14.39 -8.71
CA VAL A 77 13.56 13.16 -8.32
C VAL A 77 12.22 13.42 -7.63
N LEU A 78 11.70 14.66 -7.68
CA LEU A 78 10.44 15.01 -6.98
C LEU A 78 9.28 14.11 -7.43
N GLY A 79 9.17 13.85 -8.73
CA GLY A 79 8.12 13.00 -9.28
C GLY A 79 8.19 11.57 -8.73
N SER A 80 9.38 10.95 -8.72
CA SER A 80 9.55 9.59 -8.22
C SER A 80 9.37 9.50 -6.70
N VAL A 81 9.74 10.53 -5.95
CA VAL A 81 9.43 10.62 -4.51
C VAL A 81 7.93 10.71 -4.25
N LEU A 82 7.21 11.56 -4.98
CA LEU A 82 5.75 11.66 -4.82
C LEU A 82 5.04 10.33 -5.13
N TRP A 83 5.47 9.63 -6.18
CA TRP A 83 5.00 8.28 -6.48
C TRP A 83 5.37 7.27 -5.39
N GLY A 84 6.60 7.32 -4.88
CA GLY A 84 7.05 6.49 -3.76
C GLY A 84 6.18 6.71 -2.52
N LEU A 85 5.88 7.97 -2.16
CA LEU A 85 5.00 8.30 -1.04
C LEU A 85 3.58 7.76 -1.23
N ALA A 86 3.01 7.89 -2.44
CA ALA A 86 1.71 7.31 -2.75
C ALA A 86 1.72 5.78 -2.56
N VAL A 87 2.78 5.11 -3.04
CA VAL A 87 2.97 3.67 -2.89
C VAL A 87 3.19 3.27 -1.43
N PHE A 88 3.88 4.07 -0.62
CA PHE A 88 4.02 3.83 0.82
C PHE A 88 2.65 3.79 1.52
N PHE A 89 1.81 4.83 1.33
CA PHE A 89 0.49 4.86 1.94
C PHE A 89 -0.39 3.71 1.45
N TYR A 90 -0.38 3.46 0.14
CA TYR A 90 -1.14 2.36 -0.45
C TYR A 90 -0.73 0.99 0.12
N SER A 91 0.59 0.72 0.18
CA SER A 91 1.13 -0.55 0.64
C SER A 91 0.81 -0.81 2.12
N ASN A 92 0.52 0.24 2.90
CA ASN A 92 0.10 0.10 4.29
C ASN A 92 -1.31 -0.48 4.47
N PHE A 93 -2.17 -0.42 3.45
CA PHE A 93 -3.52 -0.98 3.49
C PHE A 93 -3.72 -2.13 2.49
N LEU A 94 -2.69 -2.44 1.70
CA LEU A 94 -2.74 -3.46 0.67
C LEU A 94 -3.12 -4.85 1.21
N PRO A 95 -2.55 -5.34 2.33
CA PRO A 95 -2.95 -6.63 2.89
C PRO A 95 -4.45 -6.69 3.24
N ASP A 96 -5.02 -5.61 3.76
CA ASP A 96 -6.45 -5.57 4.12
C ASP A 96 -7.34 -5.49 2.89
N LEU A 97 -6.92 -4.78 1.83
CA LEU A 97 -7.65 -4.75 0.56
C LEU A 97 -7.73 -6.15 -0.07
N SER A 98 -6.67 -6.94 0.05
CA SER A 98 -6.66 -8.30 -0.48
C SER A 98 -7.58 -9.26 0.31
N SER A 99 -7.94 -8.92 1.55
CA SER A 99 -8.85 -9.71 2.40
C SER A 99 -10.28 -9.83 1.85
N ILE A 100 -10.67 -8.93 0.94
CA ILE A 100 -11.96 -8.96 0.21
C ILE A 100 -12.20 -10.34 -0.45
N TYR A 101 -11.14 -10.93 -0.98
CA TYR A 101 -11.16 -12.20 -1.69
C TYR A 101 -10.88 -13.39 -0.77
N ARG A 102 -10.82 -13.18 0.55
CA ARG A 102 -10.67 -14.25 1.51
C ARG A 102 -11.94 -15.11 1.52
N GLY A 103 -11.77 -16.42 1.38
CA GLY A 103 -12.82 -17.42 1.54
C GLY A 103 -12.65 -18.18 2.86
N LYS A 104 -13.71 -18.86 3.31
CA LYS A 104 -13.56 -19.84 4.40
C LYS A 104 -13.18 -21.19 3.80
N THR A 105 -12.33 -21.93 4.49
CA THR A 105 -11.91 -23.30 4.10
C THR A 105 -13.09 -24.26 3.96
N SER A 106 -14.22 -23.96 4.59
CA SER A 106 -15.48 -24.72 4.52
C SER A 106 -16.25 -24.56 3.21
N ASP A 107 -15.89 -23.62 2.34
CA ASP A 107 -16.70 -23.29 1.17
C ASP A 107 -16.58 -24.30 0.00
N GLY A 108 -15.86 -25.41 0.19
CA GLY A 108 -15.77 -26.51 -0.79
C GLY A 108 -15.18 -26.14 -2.17
N GLY A 109 -14.75 -24.89 -2.34
CA GLY A 109 -14.25 -24.36 -3.61
C GLY A 109 -12.82 -24.82 -3.90
N ALA A 110 -12.56 -25.10 -5.18
CA ALA A 110 -11.23 -25.44 -5.67
C ALA A 110 -10.21 -24.36 -5.26
N VAL A 111 -9.05 -24.80 -4.75
CA VAL A 111 -7.95 -23.91 -4.36
C VAL A 111 -7.55 -23.06 -5.57
N LEU A 112 -7.59 -21.73 -5.42
CA LEU A 112 -7.23 -20.82 -6.49
C LEU A 112 -5.78 -21.09 -6.95
N PRO A 113 -5.51 -21.17 -8.26
CA PRO A 113 -4.15 -21.29 -8.77
C PRO A 113 -3.23 -20.21 -8.18
N TRP A 114 -1.98 -20.57 -7.91
CA TRP A 114 -1.03 -19.69 -7.21
C TRP A 114 -0.88 -18.31 -7.87
N TYR A 115 -0.90 -18.24 -9.20
CA TYR A 115 -0.78 -16.98 -9.94
C TYR A 115 -2.00 -16.08 -9.73
N LYS A 116 -3.22 -16.64 -9.62
CA LYS A 116 -4.43 -15.87 -9.30
C LYS A 116 -4.41 -15.38 -7.85
N ARG A 117 -3.85 -16.17 -6.93
CA ARG A 117 -3.68 -15.76 -5.53
C ARG A 117 -2.81 -14.51 -5.45
N TYR A 118 -1.63 -14.52 -6.07
CA TYR A 118 -0.79 -13.32 -6.05
C TYR A 118 -1.33 -12.19 -6.91
N ALA A 119 -2.09 -12.46 -7.97
CA ALA A 119 -2.77 -11.40 -8.72
C ALA A 119 -3.73 -10.58 -7.83
N ILE A 120 -4.35 -11.21 -6.82
CA ILE A 120 -5.19 -10.50 -5.83
C ILE A 120 -4.37 -9.44 -5.09
N LEU A 121 -3.16 -9.78 -4.68
CA LEU A 121 -2.26 -8.86 -3.98
C LEU A 121 -1.72 -7.78 -4.93
N LEU A 122 -1.13 -8.20 -6.05
CA LEU A 122 -0.37 -7.32 -6.94
C LEU A 122 -1.27 -6.35 -7.73
N PHE A 123 -2.50 -6.75 -8.01
CA PHE A 123 -3.47 -5.96 -8.79
C PHE A 123 -4.70 -5.56 -7.98
N ALA A 124 -4.59 -5.52 -6.66
CA ALA A 124 -5.68 -5.07 -5.78
C ALA A 124 -6.36 -3.75 -6.22
N PRO A 125 -5.67 -2.71 -6.75
CA PRO A 125 -6.36 -1.48 -7.19
C PRO A 125 -7.29 -1.74 -8.37
N LEU A 126 -6.84 -2.52 -9.36
CA LEU A 126 -7.66 -2.91 -10.52
C LEU A 126 -8.83 -3.77 -10.07
N LEU A 127 -8.62 -4.69 -9.13
CA LEU A 127 -9.66 -5.56 -8.61
C LEU A 127 -10.72 -4.80 -7.80
N VAL A 128 -10.30 -3.80 -7.04
CA VAL A 128 -11.22 -2.87 -6.36
C VAL A 128 -11.99 -2.07 -7.41
N TRP A 129 -11.34 -1.54 -8.43
CA TRP A 129 -12.02 -0.83 -9.53
C TRP A 129 -13.08 -1.70 -10.23
N ILE A 130 -12.74 -2.95 -10.57
CA ILE A 130 -13.64 -3.94 -11.18
C ILE A 130 -14.86 -4.18 -10.27
N LEU A 131 -14.64 -4.34 -8.95
CA LEU A 131 -15.71 -4.48 -7.96
C LEU A 131 -16.64 -3.26 -7.95
N PHE A 132 -16.09 -2.05 -8.00
CA PHE A 132 -16.87 -0.82 -8.05
C PHE A 132 -17.64 -0.66 -9.37
N SER A 133 -17.09 -1.17 -10.47
CA SER A 133 -17.75 -1.28 -11.79
C SER A 133 -18.91 -2.29 -11.82
N GLY A 134 -19.15 -3.02 -10.73
CA GLY A 134 -20.26 -3.97 -10.60
C GLY A 134 -19.90 -5.40 -10.99
N ILE A 135 -18.68 -5.64 -11.46
CA ILE A 135 -18.20 -6.96 -11.83
C ILE A 135 -17.67 -7.66 -10.57
N ARG A 136 -18.26 -8.80 -10.21
CA ARG A 136 -17.82 -9.61 -9.07
C ARG A 136 -17.03 -10.82 -9.57
N LEU A 137 -15.73 -10.81 -9.32
CA LEU A 137 -14.89 -11.98 -9.58
C LEU A 137 -15.13 -13.03 -8.51
N ASN A 138 -15.51 -14.25 -8.91
CA ASN A 138 -15.69 -15.38 -7.99
C ASN A 138 -14.34 -16.01 -7.60
N TRP A 139 -13.37 -15.18 -7.19
CA TRP A 139 -12.07 -15.62 -6.73
C TRP A 139 -12.08 -15.69 -5.21
N ARG A 140 -11.71 -16.84 -4.65
CA ARG A 140 -11.58 -17.04 -3.21
C ARG A 140 -10.22 -17.64 -2.90
N THR A 141 -9.52 -17.07 -1.92
CA THR A 141 -8.22 -17.58 -1.45
C THR A 141 -8.25 -17.80 0.06
N THR A 142 -7.53 -18.82 0.52
CA THR A 142 -7.26 -19.07 1.94
C THR A 142 -5.98 -18.40 2.41
N GLU A 143 -5.15 -17.92 1.47
CA GLU A 143 -3.90 -17.22 1.77
C GLU A 143 -4.19 -15.93 2.53
N THR A 144 -3.50 -15.72 3.65
CA THR A 144 -3.38 -14.41 4.26
C THR A 144 -2.19 -13.71 3.64
N PHE A 145 -2.34 -12.45 3.25
CA PHE A 145 -1.21 -11.68 2.71
C PHE A 145 -0.42 -10.98 3.84
N HIS A 146 -0.83 -11.13 5.09
CA HIS A 146 -0.16 -10.64 6.28
C HIS A 146 1.10 -11.46 6.64
N ASN A 147 2.06 -11.59 5.72
CA ASN A 147 3.31 -12.31 5.93
C ASN A 147 4.47 -11.80 5.05
N PHE A 148 5.69 -12.17 5.45
CA PHE A 148 6.93 -11.85 4.74
C PHE A 148 7.02 -12.45 3.33
N LYS A 149 6.42 -13.62 3.10
CA LYS A 149 6.43 -14.24 1.76
C LYS A 149 5.71 -13.33 0.74
N SER A 150 4.55 -12.80 1.13
CA SER A 150 3.76 -11.87 0.32
C SER A 150 4.48 -10.53 0.14
N LEU A 151 5.15 -10.05 1.18
CA LEU A 151 6.02 -8.87 1.10
C LEU A 151 7.12 -9.03 0.04
N ILE A 152 7.81 -10.18 0.00
CA ILE A 152 8.88 -10.44 -0.97
C ILE A 152 8.32 -10.45 -2.39
N VAL A 153 7.21 -11.18 -2.63
CA VAL A 153 6.57 -11.23 -3.96
C VAL A 153 6.13 -9.82 -4.39
N TYR A 154 5.56 -9.04 -3.48
CA TYR A 154 5.18 -7.66 -3.74
C TYR A 154 6.40 -6.76 -4.00
N GLY A 155 7.51 -6.95 -3.28
CA GLY A 155 8.76 -6.22 -3.50
C GLY A 155 9.35 -6.45 -4.90
N VAL A 156 9.37 -7.70 -5.36
CA VAL A 156 9.81 -8.05 -6.72
C VAL A 156 8.90 -7.40 -7.76
N PHE A 157 7.58 -7.41 -7.53
CA PHE A 157 6.63 -6.73 -8.40
C PHE A 157 6.86 -5.22 -8.44
N LEU A 158 7.03 -4.56 -7.29
CA LEU A 158 7.33 -3.13 -7.23
C LEU A 158 8.65 -2.77 -7.89
N PHE A 159 9.67 -3.65 -7.79
CA PHE A 159 10.92 -3.45 -8.51
C PHE A 159 10.70 -3.47 -10.03
N ALA A 160 9.91 -4.42 -10.55
CA ALA A 160 9.56 -4.46 -11.96
C ALA A 160 8.77 -3.21 -12.39
N VAL A 161 7.79 -2.76 -11.59
CA VAL A 161 7.04 -1.53 -11.83
C VAL A 161 7.96 -0.31 -11.83
N GLY A 162 8.87 -0.20 -10.85
CA GLY A 162 9.86 0.88 -10.76
C GLY A 162 10.79 0.88 -11.95
N PHE A 163 11.24 -0.29 -12.41
CA PHE A 163 12.03 -0.43 -13.62
C PHE A 163 11.28 0.11 -14.84
N PHE A 164 10.03 -0.32 -15.09
CA PHE A 164 9.26 0.17 -16.23
C PHE A 164 8.90 1.66 -16.14
N ALA A 165 8.71 2.19 -14.93
CA ALA A 165 8.33 3.58 -14.73
C ALA A 165 9.51 4.57 -14.86
N PHE A 166 10.72 4.17 -14.43
CA PHE A 166 11.85 5.08 -14.27
C PHE A 166 13.08 4.73 -15.13
N ALA A 167 13.11 3.56 -15.78
CA ALA A 167 14.19 3.24 -16.70
C ALA A 167 14.17 4.19 -17.92
N LYS A 168 15.28 4.92 -18.09
CA LYS A 168 15.58 5.69 -19.30
C LYS A 168 16.87 5.15 -19.90
N PHE A 169 16.89 4.98 -21.21
CA PHE A 169 18.05 4.49 -21.95
C PHE A 169 18.80 5.66 -22.63
N PRO A 170 20.14 5.73 -22.54
CA PRO A 170 21.02 4.83 -21.78
C PRO A 170 20.83 4.99 -20.26
N ILE A 171 20.97 3.88 -19.53
CA ILE A 171 20.78 3.87 -18.07
C ILE A 171 21.90 4.68 -17.42
N GLN A 172 21.51 5.74 -16.69
CA GLN A 172 22.41 6.54 -15.87
C GLN A 172 22.26 6.18 -14.39
N THR A 173 23.28 6.49 -13.58
CA THR A 173 23.29 6.20 -12.13
C THR A 173 22.06 6.76 -11.41
N GLY A 174 21.60 7.97 -11.79
CA GLY A 174 20.38 8.55 -11.23
C GLY A 174 19.13 7.71 -11.48
N ASN A 175 18.99 7.15 -12.68
CA ASN A 175 17.87 6.28 -13.04
C ASN A 175 17.89 4.98 -12.21
N ILE A 176 19.07 4.41 -11.96
CA ILE A 176 19.21 3.20 -11.12
C ILE A 176 18.71 3.47 -9.71
N ILE A 177 19.08 4.62 -9.14
CA ILE A 177 18.66 4.98 -7.78
C ILE A 177 17.14 5.14 -7.72
N GLU A 178 16.53 5.82 -8.69
CA GLU A 178 15.06 5.98 -8.74
C GLU A 178 14.33 4.63 -8.82
N ILE A 179 14.83 3.71 -9.65
CA ILE A 179 14.30 2.34 -9.79
C ILE A 179 14.35 1.59 -8.45
N LEU A 180 15.45 1.73 -7.70
CA LEU A 180 15.66 1.02 -6.44
C LEU A 180 14.92 1.66 -5.26
N VAL A 181 14.77 2.98 -5.25
CA VAL A 181 14.10 3.69 -4.15
C VAL A 181 12.59 3.46 -4.17
N PHE A 182 11.98 3.33 -5.35
CA PHE A 182 10.55 3.07 -5.49
C PHE A 182 10.03 1.85 -4.70
N PRO A 183 10.58 0.63 -4.85
CA PRO A 183 10.14 -0.52 -4.06
C PRO A 183 10.40 -0.34 -2.57
N LEU A 184 11.43 0.40 -2.15
CA LEU A 184 11.71 0.63 -0.72
C LEU A 184 10.55 1.36 -0.02
N TYR A 185 9.91 2.33 -0.68
CA TYR A 185 8.73 2.98 -0.11
C TYR A 185 7.57 2.00 0.09
N GLY A 186 7.31 1.14 -0.89
CA GLY A 186 6.23 0.17 -0.78
C GLY A 186 6.50 -0.91 0.25
N LEU A 187 7.74 -1.41 0.31
CA LEU A 187 8.19 -2.34 1.35
C LEU A 187 8.06 -1.71 2.74
N ALA A 188 8.45 -0.43 2.91
CA ALA A 188 8.29 0.27 4.18
C ALA A 188 6.83 0.44 4.60
N GLY A 189 5.94 0.72 3.64
CA GLY A 189 4.50 0.81 3.90
C GLY A 189 3.92 -0.53 4.37
N TYR A 190 4.28 -1.60 3.68
CA TYR A 190 3.84 -2.97 4.00
C TYR A 190 4.42 -3.46 5.32
N LEU A 191 5.70 -3.22 5.60
CA LEU A 191 6.31 -3.54 6.90
C LEU A 191 5.66 -2.76 8.04
N THR A 192 5.28 -1.50 7.80
CA THR A 192 4.52 -0.71 8.78
C THR A 192 3.16 -1.34 9.07
N HIS A 193 2.51 -1.95 8.07
CA HIS A 193 1.28 -2.70 8.25
C HIS A 193 1.52 -3.95 9.11
N LEU A 194 2.47 -4.80 8.73
CA LEU A 194 2.81 -6.01 9.51
C LEU A 194 3.22 -5.69 10.95
N LYS A 195 3.81 -4.51 11.20
CA LYS A 195 4.12 -4.00 12.55
C LYS A 195 2.89 -3.88 13.44
N VAL A 196 1.79 -3.39 12.89
CA VAL A 196 0.54 -3.20 13.62
C VAL A 196 -0.06 -4.56 13.97
N ASP A 197 -0.08 -5.47 13.00
CA ASP A 197 -0.70 -6.79 13.13
C ASP A 197 0.08 -7.76 14.02
N LYS A 198 1.30 -7.39 14.42
CA LYS A 198 2.23 -8.25 15.20
C LYS A 198 2.52 -9.60 14.52
N THR A 199 2.26 -9.71 13.22
CA THR A 199 2.59 -10.87 12.40
C THR A 199 3.99 -10.65 11.82
N TRP A 200 5.01 -10.94 12.64
CA TRP A 200 6.42 -10.97 12.24
C TRP A 200 6.92 -12.40 12.28
#